data_AF-A0A436QP73-F1
#
_entry.id   AF-A0A436QP73-F1
#
_cell.length_a   1.000
_cell.length_b   1.000
_cell.length_c   1.000
_cell.angle_alpha   90.00
_cell.angle_beta   90.00
_cell.angle_gamma   90.00
#
_symmetry.space_group_name_H-M   'P 1'
#
loop_
_entity.id
_entity.type
_entity.pdbx_description
1 polymer ?
#
loop_
_entity_poly.entity_id
_entity_poly.type
_entity_poly.pdbx_seq_one_letter_code
_entity_poly.pdbx_strand_id
1 'polypeptide(L)' 'MATLARTAAKLFYYARNFARDRAPQSLFRDRLASRLDQARLSGKTVRARLNYYNKLEQPFAPSPDAVAVGKLPTASSMYY' A
#
# COMPACT_ATOMS: atom_id res chain seq x y z
N MET A 1 -35.62 7.76 -18.04
CA MET A 1 -35.42 6.60 -17.15
C MET A 1 -34.11 5.91 -17.52
N ALA A 2 -33.19 5.69 -16.59
CA ALA A 2 -32.01 4.88 -16.86
C ALA A 2 -32.47 3.42 -17.01
N THR A 3 -32.20 2.81 -18.16
CA THR A 3 -32.47 1.39 -18.35
C THR A 3 -31.54 0.56 -17.46
N LEU A 4 -31.99 -0.59 -16.99
CA LEU A 4 -31.19 -1.53 -16.20
C LEU A 4 -29.80 -1.80 -16.84
N ALA A 5 -29.76 -1.91 -18.17
CA ALA A 5 -28.53 -2.06 -18.93
C ALA A 5 -27.54 -0.89 -18.75
N ARG A 6 -28.04 0.36 -18.74
CA ARG A 6 -27.21 1.56 -18.54
C ARG A 6 -26.63 1.64 -17.13
N THR A 7 -27.42 1.25 -16.13
CA THR A 7 -26.97 1.19 -14.73
C THR A 7 -25.92 0.09 -14.52
N ALA A 8 -26.14 -1.10 -15.10
CA ALA A 8 -25.19 -2.21 -15.04
C ALA A 8 -23.86 -1.85 -15.72
N ALA A 9 -23.89 -1.23 -16.90
CA ALA A 9 -22.68 -0.77 -17.59
C ALA A 9 -21.88 0.23 -16.75
N LYS A 10 -22.57 1.15 -16.05
CA LYS A 10 -21.95 2.14 -15.17
C LYS A 10 -21.29 1.48 -13.94
N LEU A 11 -21.95 0.51 -13.30
CA LEU A 11 -21.37 -0.25 -12.19
C LEU A 11 -20.13 -1.04 -12.63
N PHE A 12 -20.20 -1.71 -13.77
CA PHE A 12 -19.06 -2.44 -14.32
C PHE A 12 -17.88 -1.52 -14.63
N TYR A 13 -18.15 -0.33 -15.18
CA TYR A 13 -17.12 0.68 -15.44
C TYR A 13 -16.39 1.10 -14.15
N TYR A 14 -17.12 1.46 -13.09
CA TYR A 14 -16.49 1.86 -11.83
C TYR A 14 -15.78 0.71 -11.13
N ALA A 15 -16.38 -0.49 -11.10
CA ALA A 15 -15.74 -1.67 -10.52
C ALA A 15 -14.42 -2.00 -11.22
N ARG A 16 -14.40 -1.95 -12.56
CA ARG A 16 -13.20 -2.18 -13.37
C ARG A 16 -12.11 -1.15 -13.08
N ASN A 17 -12.44 0.14 -13.04
CA ASN A 17 -11.47 1.19 -12.75
C ASN A 17 -10.93 1.08 -11.33
N PHE A 18 -11.81 0.86 -10.35
CA PHE A 18 -11.41 0.63 -8.97
C PHE A 18 -10.46 -0.56 -8.83
N ALA A 19 -10.76 -1.68 -9.50
CA ALA A 19 -9.87 -2.84 -9.53
C ALA A 19 -8.54 -2.52 -10.21
N ARG A 20 -8.54 -1.77 -11.32
CA ARG A 20 -7.32 -1.36 -12.04
C ARG A 20 -6.41 -0.48 -11.17
N ASP A 21 -6.97 0.39 -10.35
CA ASP A 21 -6.20 1.27 -9.47
C ASP A 21 -5.71 0.56 -8.21
N ARG A 22 -6.53 -0.34 -7.64
CA ARG A 22 -6.22 -1.07 -6.40
C ARG A 22 -5.31 -2.26 -6.61
N ALA A 23 -5.48 -3.01 -7.71
CA ALA A 23 -4.78 -4.29 -7.90
C ALA A 23 -3.25 -4.14 -7.94
N PRO A 24 -2.65 -3.17 -8.65
CA PRO A 24 -1.19 -3.00 -8.66
C PRO A 24 -0.62 -2.69 -7.28
N GLN A 25 -1.30 -1.82 -6.51
CA GLN A 25 -0.88 -1.44 -5.16
C GLN A 25 -0.99 -2.60 -4.19
N SER A 26 -2.08 -3.36 -4.24
CA SER A 26 -2.26 -4.56 -3.39
C SER A 26 -1.19 -5.60 -3.72
N LEU A 27 -1.04 -5.96 -5.00
CA LEU A 27 -0.06 -6.94 -5.45
C LEU A 27 1.38 -6.51 -5.11
N PHE A 28 1.69 -5.23 -5.22
CA PHE A 28 2.99 -4.70 -4.83
C PHE A 28 3.19 -4.82 -3.31
N ARG A 29 2.22 -4.41 -2.49
CA ARG A 29 2.29 -4.51 -1.02
C ARG A 29 2.42 -5.95 -0.54
N ASP A 30 1.66 -6.88 -1.12
CA ASP A 30 1.70 -8.30 -0.77
C ASP A 30 3.06 -8.92 -1.09
N ARG A 31 3.70 -8.47 -2.18
CA ARG A 31 5.03 -8.94 -2.59
C ARG A 31 6.18 -8.18 -1.94
N LEU A 32 5.94 -6.97 -1.42
CA LEU A 32 6.96 -6.09 -0.88
C LEU A 32 7.70 -6.75 0.28
N ALA A 33 6.97 -7.39 1.21
CA ALA A 33 7.58 -8.07 2.34
C ALA A 33 8.56 -9.16 1.88
N SER A 34 8.16 -10.02 0.95
CA SER A 34 9.02 -11.07 0.38
C SER A 34 10.22 -10.49 -0.38
N ARG A 35 10.04 -9.41 -1.14
CA ARG A 35 11.14 -8.75 -1.87
C ARG A 35 12.14 -8.08 -0.94
N LEU A 36 11.67 -7.45 0.14
CA LEU A 36 12.54 -6.87 1.16
C LEU A 36 13.33 -7.95 1.91
N ASP A 37 12.71 -9.10 2.18
CA ASP A 37 13.38 -10.22 2.83
C ASP A 37 14.47 -10.84 1.92
N GLN A 38 14.17 -11.03 0.63
CA GLN A 38 15.18 -11.41 -0.36
C GLN A 38 16.31 -10.38 -0.47
N ALA A 39 15.98 -9.09 -0.40
CA ALA A 39 16.99 -8.03 -0.46
C ALA A 39 17.79 -7.91 0.85
N ARG A 40 17.24 -8.30 1.99
CA ARG A 40 18.00 -8.41 3.25
C ARG A 40 19.09 -9.48 3.16
N LEU A 41 18.86 -10.54 2.38
CA LEU A 41 19.82 -11.59 2.06
C LEU A 41 20.80 -11.21 0.93
N SER A 42 20.59 -10.08 0.27
CA SER A 42 21.46 -9.60 -0.80
C SER A 42 22.76 -8.98 -0.27
N GLY A 43 23.74 -8.81 -1.16
CA GLY A 43 25.06 -8.26 -0.82
C GLY A 43 24.98 -6.88 -0.16
N LYS A 44 26.01 -6.54 0.64
CA LYS A 44 26.08 -5.32 1.46
C LYS A 44 25.69 -4.04 0.71
N THR A 45 26.07 -3.92 -0.57
CA THR A 45 25.78 -2.76 -1.43
C THR A 45 24.29 -2.57 -1.73
N VAL A 46 23.57 -3.66 -2.01
CA VAL A 46 22.12 -3.59 -2.33
C VAL A 46 21.33 -3.24 -1.08
N ARG A 47 21.68 -3.87 0.05
CA ARG A 47 21.11 -3.55 1.36
C ARG A 47 21.36 -2.09 1.78
N ALA A 48 22.56 -1.57 1.55
CA ALA A 48 22.87 -0.17 1.84
C ALA A 48 22.02 0.80 1.01
N ARG A 49 21.86 0.55 -0.30
CA ARG A 49 20.99 1.36 -1.17
C ARG A 49 19.52 1.31 -0.73
N LEU A 50 19.01 0.14 -0.38
CA LEU A 50 17.66 -0.03 0.13
C LEU A 50 17.43 0.77 1.41
N ASN A 51 18.38 0.71 2.35
CA ASN A 51 18.31 1.47 3.58
C ASN A 51 18.34 2.97 3.32
N TYR A 52 19.21 3.45 2.43
CA TYR A 52 19.30 4.86 2.06
C TYR A 52 17.97 5.38 1.46
N TYR A 53 17.43 4.72 0.43
CA TYR A 53 16.21 5.20 -0.23
C TYR A 53 14.95 5.11 0.63
N ASN A 54 14.91 4.18 1.59
CA ASN A 54 13.79 4.03 2.52
C ASN A 54 14.02 4.74 3.87
N LYS A 55 15.14 5.45 4.04
CA LYS A 55 15.54 6.10 5.30
C LYS A 55 15.60 5.13 6.50
N LEU A 56 16.02 3.89 6.26
CA LEU A 56 16.17 2.82 7.25
C LEU A 56 17.61 2.70 7.78
N GLU A 57 18.42 3.75 7.63
CA GLU A 57 19.82 3.77 8.08
C GLU A 57 19.92 3.72 9.61
N GLN A 58 18.94 4.32 10.29
CA GLN A 58 18.81 4.27 11.74
C GLN A 58 17.76 3.23 12.13
N PRO A 59 18.01 2.42 13.16
CA PRO A 59 17.00 1.52 13.70
C PRO A 59 15.82 2.35 14.20
N PHE A 60 14.64 2.08 13.65
CA PHE A 60 13.40 2.70 14.10
C PHE A 60 12.85 1.93 15.30
N ALA A 61 12.77 2.59 16.44
CA ALA A 61 12.05 2.11 17.61
C ALA A 61 10.70 2.83 17.67
N PRO A 62 9.57 2.14 17.45
CA PRO A 62 8.26 2.76 17.60
C PRO A 62 8.06 3.24 19.05
N SER A 63 7.45 4.42 19.22
CA SER A 63 7.04 4.88 20.55
C SER A 63 5.95 3.95 21.13
N PRO A 64 5.72 3.97 22.44
CA PRO A 64 4.60 3.24 23.06
C PRO A 64 3.23 3.61 22.44
N ASP A 65 3.11 4.83 21.93
CA ASP A 65 1.89 5.35 21.28
C ASP A 65 1.82 5.05 19.78
N ALA A 66 2.81 4.37 19.20
CA ALA A 66 2.83 4.10 17.77
C ALA A 66 1.70 3.13 17.37
N VAL A 67 0.91 3.54 16.38
CA VAL A 67 -0.20 2.74 15.84
C VAL A 67 0.15 2.27 14.44
N ALA A 68 -0.13 0.99 14.15
CA ALA A 68 0.03 0.45 12.80
C ALA A 68 -0.88 1.21 11.82
N VAL A 69 -0.38 1.50 10.62
CA VAL A 69 -1.14 2.24 9.59
C VAL A 69 -2.52 1.61 9.30
N GLY A 70 -2.63 0.28 9.34
CA GLY A 70 -3.91 -0.43 9.14
C GLY A 70 -4.92 -0.28 10.30
N LYS A 71 -4.48 0.25 11.45
CA LYS A 71 -5.31 0.57 12.62
C LYS A 71 -5.61 2.07 12.72
N LEU A 72 -5.12 2.89 11.79
CA LEU A 72 -5.46 4.31 11.77
C LEU A 72 -6.97 4.48 11.49
N PRO A 73 -7.65 5.41 12.18
CA PRO A 73 -9.02 5.74 11.88
C PRO A 73 -9.13 6.20 10.42
N THR A 74 -9.99 5.55 9.65
CA THR A 74 -10.27 5.90 8.25
C THR A 74 -11.51 6.78 8.11
N ALA A 75 -12.24 7.00 9.21
CA ALA A 75 -13.33 7.95 9.26
C ALA A 75 -12.78 9.37 9.13
N SER A 76 -13.48 10.21 8.37
CA SER A 76 -13.21 11.65 8.31
C SER A 76 -13.16 12.21 9.73
N SER A 77 -12.04 12.85 10.07
CA SER A 77 -11.94 13.60 11.32
C SER A 77 -11.98 15.08 10.98
N MET A 78 -12.38 15.93 11.94
CA MET A 78 -12.36 17.38 11.71
C MET A 78 -10.94 17.93 11.41
N TYR A 79 -9.91 17.13 11.70
CA TYR A 79 -8.49 17.49 11.61
C TYR A 79 -7.77 16.89 10.39
N TYR A 80 -8.40 15.98 9.64
CA TYR A 80 -7.89 15.31 8.44
C TYR A 80 -9.03 14.92 7.50
#